data_AF-A0A0F9RCL0-F1
#
_entry.id   AF-A0A0F9RCL0-F1
#
_cell.length_a   1.000
_cell.length_b   1.000
_cell.length_c   1.000
_cell.angle_alpha   90.00
_cell.angle_beta   90.00
_cell.angle_gamma   90.00
#
_symmetry.space_group_name_H-M   'P 1'
#
loop_
_entity.id
_entity.type
_entity.pdbx_description
1 polymer ?
#
loop_
_entity_poly.entity_id
_entity_poly.type
_entity_poly.pdbx_seq_one_letter_code
_entity_poly.pdbx_strand_id
1 'polypeptide(L)'
;MVAAIEGLVWKARYKVEKYHGDLLTEQDRYGIEPYEVIEGEGNLLLNEGINELFVLLCGSGGTKFDNSNARLGVGNSNSAAVATQTGLLGGSTLFKAMEATYPLNGTDQKATFRSSFGSSEGNFAWEEWTVDNGAGANKNLNRKVTVLGTKVSGTTWVFTVEVSLS
;
A
#
# COMPACT_ATOMS: atom_id res chain seq x y z
N MET A 1 -10.80 -15.51 38.41
CA MET A 1 -11.24 -15.31 37.01
C MET A 1 -10.09 -14.60 36.31
N VAL A 2 -9.30 -15.30 35.50
CA VAL A 2 -8.28 -14.63 34.69
C VAL A 2 -9.07 -13.87 33.64
N ALA A 3 -9.04 -12.54 33.66
CA ALA A 3 -9.63 -11.74 32.59
C ALA A 3 -8.98 -12.20 31.29
N ALA A 4 -9.78 -12.67 30.34
CA ALA A 4 -9.29 -12.87 28.99
C ALA A 4 -8.76 -11.50 28.52
N ILE A 5 -7.45 -11.43 28.24
CA ILE A 5 -6.88 -10.24 27.63
C ILE A 5 -7.26 -10.32 26.15
N GLU A 6 -8.16 -9.45 25.71
CA GLU A 6 -8.44 -9.27 24.29
C GLU A 6 -7.19 -8.70 23.62
N GLY A 7 -6.71 -9.36 22.57
CA GLY A 7 -5.56 -8.92 21.77
C GLY A 7 -5.95 -8.85 20.30
N LEU A 8 -5.68 -7.72 19.66
CA LEU A 8 -5.83 -7.55 18.22
C LEU A 8 -4.43 -7.52 17.59
N VAL A 9 -4.13 -8.43 16.67
CA VAL A 9 -2.86 -8.41 15.95
C VAL A 9 -3.06 -7.85 14.54
N TRP A 10 -2.47 -6.69 14.29
CA TRP A 10 -2.35 -6.13 12.95
C TRP A 10 -1.19 -6.79 12.19
N LYS A 11 -1.48 -7.35 11.02
CA LYS A 11 -0.48 -7.96 10.14
C LYS A 11 -0.53 -7.32 8.77
N ALA A 12 0.60 -6.83 8.30
CA ALA A 12 0.77 -6.34 6.94
C ALA A 12 1.80 -7.21 6.20
N ARG A 13 1.49 -7.62 4.99
CA ARG A 13 2.40 -8.27 4.05
C ARG A 13 2.45 -7.48 2.77
N TYR A 14 3.59 -7.45 2.12
CA TYR A 14 3.75 -6.70 0.88
C TYR A 14 4.59 -7.49 -0.12
N LYS A 15 4.27 -7.32 -1.41
CA LYS A 15 4.95 -7.95 -2.54
C LYS A 15 5.08 -6.97 -3.70
N VAL A 16 6.29 -6.82 -4.22
CA VAL A 16 6.57 -6.07 -5.46
C VAL A 16 7.07 -7.04 -6.52
N GLU A 17 6.34 -7.15 -7.61
CA GLU A 17 6.70 -7.95 -8.78
C GLU A 17 7.18 -7.01 -9.89
N LYS A 18 8.37 -7.24 -10.43
CA LYS A 18 9.00 -6.33 -11.41
C LYS A 18 9.10 -6.99 -12.77
N TYR A 19 8.68 -6.26 -13.79
CA TYR A 19 8.60 -6.72 -15.18
C TYR A 19 9.30 -5.76 -16.13
N HIS A 20 9.83 -6.30 -17.23
CA HIS A 20 10.28 -5.49 -18.35
C HIS A 20 9.10 -5.06 -19.23
N GLY A 21 9.16 -3.86 -19.79
CA GLY A 21 8.10 -3.29 -20.61
C GLY A 21 7.08 -2.47 -19.83
N ASP A 22 6.01 -2.07 -20.52
CA ASP A 22 4.87 -1.34 -19.94
C ASP A 22 3.64 -2.25 -19.94
N LEU A 23 3.59 -3.14 -18.94
CA LEU A 23 2.62 -4.21 -18.81
C LEU A 23 1.63 -3.89 -17.69
N LEU A 24 0.71 -2.97 -17.94
CA LEU A 24 -0.14 -2.36 -16.90
C LEU A 24 -1.31 -3.24 -16.45
N THR A 25 -1.81 -4.12 -17.30
CA THR A 25 -2.93 -5.01 -16.97
C THR A 25 -2.46 -6.42 -16.63
N GLU A 26 -3.27 -7.16 -15.87
CA GLU A 26 -3.05 -8.59 -15.66
C GLU A 26 -2.96 -9.36 -16.99
N GLN A 27 -3.71 -8.91 -18.01
CA GLN A 27 -3.69 -9.52 -19.33
C GLN A 27 -2.34 -9.30 -20.04
N ASP A 28 -1.74 -8.11 -19.92
CA ASP A 28 -0.42 -7.81 -20.49
C ASP A 28 0.68 -8.68 -19.89
N ARG A 29 0.51 -9.06 -18.61
CA ARG A 29 1.46 -9.87 -17.85
C ARG A 29 1.16 -11.37 -17.93
N TYR A 30 0.11 -11.79 -18.64
CA TYR A 30 -0.29 -13.18 -18.68
C TYR A 30 0.81 -14.06 -19.31
N GLY A 31 1.31 -15.02 -18.54
CA GLY A 31 2.41 -15.90 -18.96
C GLY A 31 3.81 -15.26 -18.94
N ILE A 32 3.94 -14.04 -18.38
CA ILE A 32 5.23 -13.37 -18.19
C ILE A 32 5.63 -13.50 -16.73
N GLU A 33 6.82 -14.04 -16.47
CA GLU A 33 7.38 -14.10 -15.13
C GLU A 33 8.06 -12.77 -14.76
N PRO A 34 7.92 -12.28 -13.52
CA PRO A 34 8.67 -11.13 -13.06
C PRO A 34 10.17 -11.46 -13.02
N TYR A 35 11.01 -10.50 -13.43
CA TYR A 35 12.47 -10.66 -13.35
C TYR A 35 12.99 -10.58 -11.91
N GLU A 36 12.22 -9.98 -11.01
CA GLU A 36 12.52 -9.87 -9.60
C GLU A 36 11.21 -9.74 -8.80
N VAL A 37 11.17 -10.42 -7.66
CA VAL A 37 10.09 -10.33 -6.67
C VAL A 37 10.69 -9.97 -5.32
N ILE A 38 10.18 -8.91 -4.69
CA ILE A 38 10.55 -8.53 -3.33
C ILE A 38 9.32 -8.66 -2.44
N GLU A 39 9.46 -9.40 -1.35
CA GLU A 39 8.41 -9.61 -0.36
C GLU A 39 8.87 -9.18 1.03
N GLY A 40 7.93 -8.84 1.90
CA GLY A 40 8.20 -8.63 3.30
C GLY A 40 6.96 -8.39 4.12
N GLU A 41 7.19 -8.18 5.42
CA GLU A 41 6.12 -8.03 6.40
C GLU A 41 6.28 -6.75 7.23
N GLY A 42 5.18 -6.38 7.89
CA GLY A 42 5.09 -5.30 8.83
C GLY A 42 5.05 -3.91 8.20
N ASN A 43 4.42 -3.00 8.92
CA ASN A 43 4.35 -1.57 8.71
C ASN A 43 4.09 -0.91 10.07
N LEU A 44 4.10 0.41 10.11
CA LEU A 44 3.59 1.17 11.25
C LEU A 44 2.24 1.78 10.85
N LEU A 45 1.18 1.47 11.59
CA LEU A 45 -0.08 2.18 11.49
C LEU A 45 0.13 3.65 11.89
N LEU A 46 -0.45 4.57 11.11
CA LEU A 46 -0.45 5.99 11.45
C LEU A 46 -1.69 6.32 12.27
N ASN A 47 -1.56 7.26 13.21
CA ASN A 47 -2.66 7.69 14.07
C ASN A 47 -3.86 8.16 13.25
N GLU A 48 -3.61 8.87 12.14
CA GLU A 48 -4.68 9.32 11.24
C GLU A 48 -5.41 8.17 10.56
N GLY A 49 -4.68 7.11 10.18
CA GLY A 49 -5.24 5.90 9.58
C GLY A 49 -6.10 5.12 10.56
N ILE A 50 -5.62 4.95 11.80
CA ILE A 50 -6.38 4.31 12.87
C ILE A 50 -7.67 5.07 13.14
N ASN A 51 -7.59 6.39 13.27
CA ASN A 51 -8.77 7.23 13.51
C ASN A 51 -9.78 7.10 12.36
N GLU A 52 -9.31 7.09 11.11
CA GLU A 52 -10.18 6.96 9.94
C GLU A 52 -10.87 5.58 9.91
N LEU A 53 -10.18 4.50 10.28
CA LEU A 53 -10.82 3.18 10.42
C LEU A 53 -11.99 3.22 11.42
N PHE A 54 -11.83 3.90 12.56
CA PHE A 54 -12.92 4.05 13.54
C PHE A 54 -14.02 4.99 13.06
N VAL A 55 -13.69 6.04 12.31
CA VAL A 55 -14.70 6.91 11.67
C VAL A 55 -15.57 6.10 10.70
N LEU A 56 -14.96 5.25 9.88
CA LEU A 56 -15.67 4.37 8.95
C LEU A 56 -16.47 3.28 9.66
N LEU A 57 -15.99 2.79 10.81
CA LEU A 57 -16.67 1.78 11.61
C LEU A 57 -17.92 2.33 12.33
N CYS A 58 -17.80 3.51 12.93
CA CYS A 58 -18.82 4.06 13.83
C CYS A 58 -19.69 5.16 13.20
N GLY A 59 -19.24 5.78 12.11
CA GLY A 59 -19.88 6.94 11.49
C GLY A 59 -20.42 6.68 10.09
N SER A 60 -21.07 7.70 9.52
CA SER A 60 -21.53 7.73 8.12
C SER A 60 -20.65 8.61 7.21
N GLY A 61 -19.51 9.08 7.72
CA GLY A 61 -18.55 9.94 7.02
C GLY A 61 -17.18 9.28 6.85
N GLY A 62 -16.18 10.08 6.45
CA GLY A 62 -14.83 9.61 6.15
C GLY A 62 -14.67 9.14 4.70
N THR A 63 -13.42 9.11 4.24
CA THR A 63 -13.09 8.63 2.90
C THR A 63 -12.79 7.14 2.97
N LYS A 64 -13.49 6.34 2.19
CA LYS A 64 -13.33 4.89 2.20
C LYS A 64 -12.01 4.49 1.55
N PHE A 65 -11.40 3.42 2.02
CA PHE A 65 -10.34 2.73 1.29
C PHE A 65 -10.96 1.81 0.22
N ASP A 66 -11.63 2.40 -0.78
CA ASP A 66 -12.26 1.69 -1.90
C ASP A 66 -11.56 1.97 -3.25
N ASN A 67 -12.00 1.36 -4.34
CA ASN A 67 -11.34 1.52 -5.65
C ASN A 67 -11.31 2.98 -6.15
N SER A 68 -12.29 3.81 -5.76
CA SER A 68 -12.38 5.21 -6.19
C SER A 68 -11.40 6.12 -5.43
N ASN A 69 -10.97 5.71 -4.25
CA ASN A 69 -10.23 6.56 -3.32
C ASN A 69 -8.85 5.99 -2.96
N ALA A 70 -8.71 4.67 -2.80
CA ALA A 70 -7.52 4.05 -2.29
C ALA A 70 -6.35 4.10 -3.28
N ARG A 71 -5.13 4.32 -2.77
CA ARG A 71 -3.89 4.36 -3.57
C ARG A 71 -2.74 3.71 -2.82
N LEU A 72 -1.81 3.13 -3.58
CA LEU A 72 -0.49 2.77 -3.06
C LEU A 72 0.47 3.91 -3.34
N GLY A 73 1.08 4.44 -2.28
CA GLY A 73 2.11 5.45 -2.34
C GLY A 73 3.50 4.83 -2.20
N VAL A 74 4.45 5.32 -3.00
CA VAL A 74 5.88 4.98 -2.92
C VAL A 74 6.71 6.25 -2.87
N GLY A 75 7.80 6.23 -2.10
CA GLY A 75 8.68 7.38 -1.92
C GLY A 75 10.13 6.99 -1.66
N ASN A 76 11.01 7.98 -1.63
CA ASN A 76 12.46 7.80 -1.46
C ASN A 76 13.00 8.29 -0.10
N SER A 77 12.19 8.29 0.95
CA SER A 77 12.68 8.57 2.30
C SER A 77 13.04 7.30 3.05
N ASN A 78 14.21 7.31 3.67
CA ASN A 78 14.68 6.31 4.62
C ASN A 78 14.47 6.72 6.10
N SER A 79 13.81 7.87 6.34
CA SER A 79 13.51 8.33 7.70
C SER A 79 12.51 7.41 8.37
N ALA A 80 12.81 6.93 9.57
CA ALA A 80 11.98 5.97 10.32
C ALA A 80 10.49 6.38 10.37
N ALA A 81 9.61 5.38 10.27
CA ALA A 81 8.18 5.60 10.42
C ALA A 81 7.85 5.99 11.87
N VAL A 82 7.06 7.06 12.05
CA VAL A 82 6.50 7.44 13.35
C VAL A 82 4.99 7.63 13.21
N ALA A 83 4.24 7.24 14.24
CA ALA A 83 2.78 7.14 14.16
C ALA A 83 2.07 8.49 13.93
N THR A 84 2.74 9.62 14.21
CA THR A 84 2.20 10.97 13.99
C THR A 84 2.38 11.49 12.57
N GLN A 85 3.10 10.76 11.70
CA GLN A 85 3.22 11.12 10.29
C GLN A 85 1.86 11.02 9.60
N THR A 86 1.67 11.84 8.57
CA THR A 86 0.42 11.90 7.78
C THR A 86 0.68 11.69 6.29
N GLY A 87 1.76 10.96 5.95
CA GLY A 87 2.20 10.80 4.57
C GLY A 87 3.62 10.26 4.44
N LEU A 88 4.01 10.06 3.18
CA LEU A 88 5.40 9.78 2.79
C LEU A 88 6.28 11.01 3.03
N LEU A 89 7.57 10.78 3.23
CA LEU A 89 8.54 11.84 3.56
C LEU A 89 9.58 12.09 2.46
N GLY A 90 9.50 11.35 1.35
CA GLY A 90 10.44 11.43 0.25
C GLY A 90 10.38 12.77 -0.48
N GLY A 91 11.52 13.20 -1.00
CA GLY A 91 11.57 14.31 -1.97
C GLY A 91 10.95 13.93 -3.32
N SER A 92 10.93 12.63 -3.63
CA SER A 92 10.21 12.05 -4.77
C SER A 92 9.15 11.09 -4.23
N THR A 93 7.89 11.31 -4.59
CA THR A 93 6.77 10.45 -4.22
C THR A 93 5.83 10.25 -5.39
N LEU A 94 5.19 9.10 -5.45
CA LEU A 94 4.10 8.82 -6.38
C LEU A 94 3.01 8.01 -5.69
N PHE A 95 1.75 8.38 -5.93
CA PHE A 95 0.58 7.63 -5.49
C PHE A 95 -0.15 7.08 -6.71
N LYS A 96 -0.36 5.76 -6.73
CA LYS A 96 -1.03 5.07 -7.84
C LYS A 96 -2.38 4.52 -7.38
N ALA A 97 -3.42 4.80 -8.17
CA ALA A 97 -4.74 4.23 -7.95
C ALA A 97 -4.72 2.70 -7.96
N MET A 98 -5.70 2.09 -7.32
CA MET A 98 -5.85 0.63 -7.32
C MET A 98 -6.14 0.11 -8.72
N GLU A 99 -5.67 -1.11 -9.01
CA GLU A 99 -6.13 -1.87 -10.17
C GLU A 99 -7.65 -2.12 -10.08
N ALA A 100 -8.28 -2.41 -11.23
CA ALA A 100 -9.70 -2.71 -11.28
C ALA A 100 -10.05 -3.84 -10.27
N THR A 101 -11.19 -3.71 -9.59
CA THR A 101 -11.69 -4.60 -8.52
C THR A 101 -10.93 -4.55 -7.19
N TYR A 102 -9.76 -3.91 -7.12
CA TYR A 102 -9.05 -3.71 -5.85
C TYR A 102 -9.51 -2.44 -5.13
N PRO A 103 -9.52 -2.41 -3.79
CA PRO A 103 -9.06 -3.48 -2.91
C PRO A 103 -10.08 -4.62 -2.76
N LEU A 104 -9.57 -5.85 -2.71
CA LEU A 104 -10.36 -7.03 -2.35
C LEU A 104 -10.59 -7.04 -0.85
N ASN A 105 -11.82 -7.31 -0.42
CA ASN A 105 -12.21 -7.32 0.99
C ASN A 105 -13.48 -8.18 1.17
N GLY A 106 -13.85 -8.47 2.43
CA GLY A 106 -15.09 -9.17 2.78
C GLY A 106 -14.94 -10.68 3.08
N THR A 107 -13.75 -11.25 2.88
CA THR A 107 -13.40 -12.64 3.25
C THR A 107 -12.03 -12.68 3.96
N ASP A 108 -11.71 -13.80 4.61
CA ASP A 108 -10.39 -14.10 5.22
C ASP A 108 -9.87 -13.07 6.24
N GLN A 109 -10.76 -12.24 6.79
CA GLN A 109 -10.43 -11.14 7.72
C GLN A 109 -9.31 -10.22 7.16
N LYS A 110 -9.33 -9.98 5.83
CA LYS A 110 -8.24 -9.33 5.11
C LYS A 110 -8.74 -8.27 4.12
N ALA A 111 -7.92 -7.26 3.88
CA ALA A 111 -7.98 -6.37 2.73
C ALA A 111 -6.71 -6.53 1.88
N THR A 112 -6.85 -6.68 0.57
CA THR A 112 -5.74 -6.71 -0.38
C THR A 112 -5.82 -5.50 -1.29
N PHE A 113 -4.74 -4.71 -1.32
CA PHE A 113 -4.55 -3.54 -2.16
C PHE A 113 -3.55 -3.89 -3.27
N ARG A 114 -3.79 -3.43 -4.50
CA ARG A 114 -2.89 -3.69 -5.63
C ARG A 114 -2.87 -2.53 -6.62
N SER A 115 -1.67 -2.13 -7.05
CA SER A 115 -1.44 -1.09 -8.05
C SER A 115 -0.28 -1.46 -8.97
N SER A 116 -0.42 -1.16 -10.27
CA SER A 116 0.65 -1.31 -11.26
C SER A 116 1.25 0.04 -11.64
N PHE A 117 2.56 0.19 -11.48
CA PHE A 117 3.32 1.39 -11.82
C PHE A 117 4.00 1.20 -13.17
N GLY A 118 3.53 1.90 -14.20
CA GLY A 118 3.96 1.76 -15.59
C GLY A 118 5.34 2.35 -15.87
N SER A 119 5.78 2.26 -17.12
CA SER A 119 7.12 2.63 -17.58
C SER A 119 7.55 4.06 -17.17
N SER A 120 6.65 5.04 -17.25
CA SER A 120 6.96 6.45 -16.90
C SER A 120 6.75 6.79 -15.42
N GLU A 121 6.28 5.84 -14.62
CA GLU A 121 5.79 6.09 -13.26
C GLU A 121 6.80 5.61 -12.21
N GLY A 122 7.06 6.46 -11.22
CA GLY A 122 7.82 6.07 -10.03
C GLY A 122 9.30 5.83 -10.27
N ASN A 123 9.91 6.43 -11.31
CA ASN A 123 11.30 6.20 -11.73
C ASN A 123 12.32 6.85 -10.76
N PHE A 124 12.38 6.34 -9.54
CA PHE A 124 13.27 6.75 -8.46
C PHE A 124 13.45 5.57 -7.47
N ALA A 125 14.28 5.75 -6.44
CA ALA A 125 14.46 4.76 -5.38
C ALA A 125 13.19 4.62 -4.52
N TRP A 126 12.65 3.41 -4.41
CA TRP A 126 11.53 3.11 -3.53
C TRP A 126 12.08 2.66 -2.19
N GLU A 127 12.05 3.56 -1.20
CA GLU A 127 12.59 3.36 0.15
C GLU A 127 11.51 3.44 1.23
N GLU A 128 10.29 3.81 0.85
CA GLU A 128 9.11 3.82 1.70
C GLU A 128 7.83 3.58 0.91
N TRP A 129 6.78 3.13 1.60
CA TRP A 129 5.46 2.99 1.05
C TRP A 129 4.33 3.21 2.06
N THR A 130 3.13 3.49 1.53
CA THR A 130 1.89 3.74 2.27
C THR A 130 0.68 3.19 1.50
N VAL A 131 -0.40 2.86 2.22
CA VAL A 131 -1.76 2.78 1.66
C VAL A 131 -2.49 4.04 2.11
N ASP A 132 -3.06 4.79 1.18
CA ASP A 132 -3.92 5.94 1.50
C ASP A 132 -5.31 5.84 0.86
N ASN A 133 -6.21 6.75 1.20
CA ASN A 133 -7.59 6.81 0.72
C ASN A 133 -7.92 8.12 -0.04
N GLY A 134 -7.01 8.71 -0.81
CA GLY A 134 -7.42 9.75 -1.77
C GLY A 134 -6.36 10.78 -2.13
N ALA A 135 -6.64 11.62 -3.14
CA ALA A 135 -5.75 12.72 -3.56
C ALA A 135 -5.97 14.04 -2.80
N GLY A 136 -7.07 14.17 -2.07
CA GLY A 136 -7.41 15.33 -1.24
C GLY A 136 -8.12 14.89 0.04
N ALA A 137 -7.83 15.57 1.16
CA ALA A 137 -8.26 15.17 2.52
C ALA A 137 -7.99 13.69 2.85
N ASN A 138 -6.85 13.18 2.40
CA ASN A 138 -6.46 11.79 2.56
C ASN A 138 -5.99 11.48 3.98
N LYS A 139 -6.03 10.19 4.28
CA LYS A 139 -5.55 9.53 5.48
C LYS A 139 -4.67 8.38 5.06
N ASN A 140 -3.43 8.40 5.52
CA ASN A 140 -2.52 7.30 5.34
C ASN A 140 -2.83 6.27 6.40
N LEU A 141 -3.18 5.06 5.95
CA LEU A 141 -3.43 3.93 6.84
C LEU A 141 -2.17 3.60 7.63
N ASN A 142 -1.04 3.59 6.94
CA ASN A 142 0.22 3.10 7.47
C ASN A 142 1.41 3.70 6.72
N ARG A 143 2.60 3.55 7.28
CA ARG A 143 3.86 3.78 6.57
C ARG A 143 4.84 2.66 6.85
N LYS A 144 5.64 2.30 5.85
CA LYS A 144 6.75 1.36 6.00
C LYS A 144 7.96 1.95 5.30
N VAL A 145 9.10 1.92 5.99
CA VAL A 145 10.41 2.21 5.41
C VAL A 145 11.06 0.87 5.09
N THR A 146 11.38 0.66 3.82
CA THR A 146 12.03 -0.55 3.31
C THR A 146 12.52 -0.29 1.89
N VAL A 147 13.70 -0.84 1.55
CA VAL A 147 14.27 -0.68 0.20
C VAL A 147 13.65 -1.72 -0.72
N LEU A 148 12.98 -1.25 -1.77
CA LEU A 148 12.36 -2.06 -2.83
C LEU A 148 13.15 -1.95 -4.15
N GLY A 149 14.22 -1.17 -4.17
CA GLY A 149 15.09 -0.93 -5.31
C GLY A 149 14.81 0.41 -6.00
N THR A 150 15.51 0.66 -7.11
CA THR A 150 15.30 1.85 -7.96
C THR A 150 14.56 1.46 -9.22
N LYS A 151 13.35 2.00 -9.40
CA LYS A 151 12.59 1.77 -10.62
C LYS A 151 13.11 2.68 -11.74
N VAL A 152 13.15 2.15 -12.95
CA VAL A 152 13.62 2.85 -14.16
C VAL A 152 12.59 2.76 -15.27
N SER A 153 12.70 3.68 -16.24
CA SER A 153 11.87 3.66 -17.44
C SER A 153 12.01 2.35 -18.20
N GLY A 154 10.93 1.90 -18.84
CA GLY A 154 10.87 0.61 -19.53
C GLY A 154 10.58 -0.58 -18.62
N THR A 155 10.11 -0.34 -17.39
CA THR A 155 9.69 -1.40 -16.46
C THR A 155 8.32 -1.12 -15.86
N THR A 156 7.59 -2.19 -15.55
CA THR A 156 6.38 -2.16 -14.74
C THR A 156 6.63 -2.82 -13.40
N TRP A 157 6.26 -2.15 -12.32
CA TRP A 157 6.31 -2.72 -10.97
C TRP A 157 4.89 -2.86 -10.45
N VAL A 158 4.48 -4.08 -10.12
CA VAL A 158 3.17 -4.40 -9.54
C VAL A 158 3.33 -4.51 -8.04
N PHE A 159 2.66 -3.65 -7.30
CA PHE A 159 2.74 -3.61 -5.86
C PHE A 159 1.45 -4.13 -5.24
N THR A 160 1.55 -5.15 -4.41
CA THR A 160 0.45 -5.72 -3.63
C THR A 160 0.72 -5.56 -2.14
N VAL A 161 -0.27 -5.09 -1.39
CA VAL A 161 -0.24 -4.99 0.08
C VAL A 161 -1.45 -5.72 0.64
N GLU A 162 -1.22 -6.62 1.58
CA GLU A 162 -2.25 -7.36 2.30
C GLU A 162 -2.24 -6.95 3.76
N VAL A 163 -3.42 -6.68 4.30
CA VAL A 163 -3.64 -6.32 5.70
C VAL A 163 -4.66 -7.25 6.30
N SER A 164 -4.35 -7.89 7.42
CA SER A 164 -5.30 -8.71 8.19
C SER A 164 -5.28 -8.41 9.68
N LEU A 165 -6.38 -8.77 10.32
CA LEU A 165 -6.60 -8.72 11.76
C LEU A 165 -6.87 -10.15 12.26
N SER A 166 -6.20 -10.57 13.34
CA SER A 166 -6.35 -11.90 13.95
C SER A 166 -6.15 -11.87 15.46
#